data_AF-A0A381ZTN7-F1
#
_entry.id   AF-A0A381ZTN7-F1
#
_cell.length_a   1.000
_cell.length_b   1.000
_cell.length_c   1.000
_cell.angle_alpha   90.00
_cell.angle_beta   90.00
_cell.angle_gamma   90.00
#
_symmetry.space_group_name_H-M   'P 1'
#
loop_
_entity.id
_entity.type
_entity.pdbx_description
1 polymer ?
#
loop_
_entity_poly.entity_id
_entity_poly.type
_entity_poly.pdbx_seq_one_letter_code
_entity_poly.pdbx_strand_id
1 'polypeptide(L)'
;MRLILLFAVVIGFISTSSRSLADVAWPEWLGPNRNGWVSYFEPPKKWPKQLKQGWKVNVGDGYGSPVVNDGLIYLHTRQKDDEAIWCLNLETGKTKWRNHYSVPFKIGGGAESHGKGPKSNPTLANSRLFTMGITGILSAWDAKSGTRLWTVDHRSKFGKRPHPYWGVATSPLVINDRLYVHFGDDEKGFLAALDAGTGREIWQHGKDGAAYASPLFAEFGGVLQIVEWNHEDLLGVEIQSGQLLWKYHLPHRGSNQNMPTPTIHNGHVLVGGENRGTRSVHPHIKDGKWVVTEKWHQKRASLDMSTAVINNGQLYGMTHQSLGRLFCIDTESGNIIWQGPSRVGQNVAFLSIPGHVVALLDHGQLQIIEAKGAESKKVAEYKVADRPTWSAPVLLKDGILIKDRQELIRWSFTKTK
;
A
#
# COMPACT_ATOMS: atom_id res chain seq x y z
N MET A 1 -16.94 69.95 -34.68
CA MET A 1 -16.36 68.60 -34.57
C MET A 1 -16.11 68.32 -33.09
N ARG A 2 -16.99 67.56 -32.41
CA ARG A 2 -16.82 67.16 -31.00
C ARG A 2 -16.60 65.65 -30.97
N LEU A 3 -15.42 65.22 -30.53
CA LEU A 3 -15.07 63.81 -30.32
C LEU A 3 -15.60 63.38 -28.94
N ILE A 4 -16.38 62.29 -28.90
CA ILE A 4 -16.81 61.63 -27.66
C ILE A 4 -15.97 60.36 -27.53
N LEU A 5 -15.13 60.28 -26.49
CA LEU A 5 -14.40 59.07 -26.11
C LEU A 5 -15.31 58.18 -25.25
N LEU A 6 -15.58 56.96 -25.72
CA LEU A 6 -16.18 55.89 -24.92
C LEU A 6 -15.08 55.02 -24.29
N PHE A 7 -15.01 55.02 -22.96
CA PHE A 7 -14.21 54.07 -22.19
C PHE A 7 -15.01 52.76 -22.02
N ALA A 8 -14.52 51.67 -22.61
CA ALA A 8 -15.03 50.33 -22.35
C ALA A 8 -14.32 49.75 -21.12
N VAL A 9 -15.06 49.53 -20.03
CA VAL A 9 -14.57 48.84 -18.84
C VAL A 9 -14.68 47.33 -19.11
N VAL A 10 -13.54 46.66 -19.29
CA VAL A 10 -13.47 45.19 -19.37
C VAL A 10 -13.37 44.64 -17.95
N ILE A 11 -14.48 44.09 -17.45
CA ILE A 11 -14.51 43.37 -16.17
C ILE A 11 -14.01 41.93 -16.44
N GLY A 12 -12.75 41.66 -16.10
CA GLY A 12 -12.18 40.32 -16.16
C GLY A 12 -12.75 39.44 -15.04
N PHE A 13 -13.56 38.44 -15.41
CA PHE A 13 -13.94 37.36 -14.49
C PHE A 13 -12.72 36.46 -14.25
N ILE A 14 -12.11 36.56 -13.06
CA ILE A 14 -11.13 35.57 -12.61
C ILE A 14 -11.91 34.32 -12.20
N SER A 15 -11.97 33.34 -13.10
CA SER A 15 -12.50 32.02 -12.81
C SER A 15 -11.55 31.29 -11.86
N THR A 16 -11.82 31.32 -10.56
CA THR A 16 -11.11 30.44 -9.62
C THR A 16 -11.58 29.01 -9.84
N SER A 17 -10.85 28.23 -10.63
CA SER A 17 -11.06 26.78 -10.76
C SER A 17 -10.90 26.14 -9.38
N SER A 18 -12.02 25.81 -8.72
CA SER A 18 -12.02 24.92 -7.57
C SER A 18 -11.59 23.54 -8.08
N ARG A 19 -10.31 23.19 -7.92
CA ARG A 19 -9.82 21.82 -8.17
C ARG A 19 -10.64 20.88 -7.29
N SER A 20 -11.52 20.11 -7.90
CA SER A 20 -12.39 19.16 -7.19
C SER A 20 -11.54 18.04 -6.60
N LEU A 21 -11.93 17.59 -5.42
CA LEU A 21 -11.37 16.39 -4.79
C LEU A 21 -11.81 15.10 -5.50
N ALA A 22 -12.78 15.21 -6.42
CA ALA A 22 -13.25 14.11 -7.24
C ALA A 22 -12.15 13.51 -8.14
N ASP A 23 -11.09 14.25 -8.45
CA ASP A 23 -10.06 13.81 -9.40
C ASP A 23 -8.95 12.93 -8.78
N VAL A 24 -9.03 12.59 -7.48
CA VAL A 24 -8.03 11.72 -6.84
C VAL A 24 -8.47 10.26 -6.97
N ALA A 25 -7.70 9.48 -7.74
CA ALA A 25 -7.84 8.04 -7.82
C ALA A 25 -6.71 7.35 -7.05
N TRP A 26 -7.09 6.64 -5.99
CA TRP A 26 -6.23 5.79 -5.16
C TRP A 26 -6.90 4.42 -4.98
N PRO A 27 -6.91 3.59 -6.03
CA PRO A 27 -7.78 2.42 -6.07
C PRO A 27 -7.30 1.25 -5.22
N GLU A 28 -6.04 1.19 -4.84
CA GLU A 28 -5.45 -0.03 -4.25
C GLU A 28 -4.22 0.24 -3.35
N TRP A 29 -3.59 -0.84 -2.89
CA TRP A 29 -2.39 -0.84 -2.04
C TRP A 29 -1.30 0.08 -2.60
N LEU A 30 -0.85 1.07 -1.82
CA LEU A 30 0.17 2.06 -2.21
C LEU A 30 -0.12 2.81 -3.53
N GLY A 31 -1.40 2.93 -3.90
CA GLY A 31 -1.87 3.73 -5.03
C GLY A 31 -1.90 2.96 -6.36
N PRO A 32 -2.20 3.64 -7.48
CA PRO A 32 -2.52 3.01 -8.77
C PRO A 32 -1.45 2.08 -9.36
N ASN A 33 -0.20 2.19 -8.90
CA ASN A 33 0.94 1.41 -9.40
C ASN A 33 1.61 0.56 -8.31
N ARG A 34 0.99 0.45 -7.11
CA ARG A 34 1.54 -0.27 -5.95
C ARG A 34 2.97 0.11 -5.51
N ASN A 35 3.40 1.33 -5.81
CA ASN A 35 4.77 1.79 -5.57
C ASN A 35 4.87 3.01 -4.63
N GLY A 36 3.72 3.49 -4.12
CA GLY A 36 3.65 4.64 -3.22
C GLY A 36 3.94 5.98 -3.90
N TRP A 37 4.10 6.03 -5.22
CA TRP A 37 4.37 7.26 -5.96
C TRP A 37 3.09 8.07 -6.20
N VAL A 38 3.09 9.31 -5.73
CA VAL A 38 1.96 10.24 -5.80
C VAL A 38 2.29 11.38 -6.75
N SER A 39 2.20 11.10 -8.04
CA SER A 39 2.62 12.02 -9.12
C SER A 39 1.82 13.32 -9.18
N TYR A 40 0.55 13.30 -8.79
CA TYR A 40 -0.35 14.46 -8.88
C TYR A 40 -0.18 15.46 -7.73
N PHE A 41 0.58 15.10 -6.69
CA PHE A 41 0.77 15.98 -5.55
C PHE A 41 1.86 17.00 -5.86
N GLU A 42 1.53 18.28 -5.72
CA GLU A 42 2.46 19.40 -5.90
C GLU A 42 2.93 19.85 -4.49
N PRO A 43 4.15 19.49 -4.04
CA PRO A 43 4.63 19.93 -2.74
C PRO A 43 4.68 21.46 -2.67
N PRO A 44 4.19 22.08 -1.58
CA PRO A 44 4.24 23.53 -1.45
C PRO A 44 5.68 23.99 -1.26
N LYS A 45 6.00 25.21 -1.74
CA LYS A 45 7.30 25.86 -1.45
C LYS A 45 7.58 25.98 0.05
N LYS A 46 6.50 26.14 0.84
CA LYS A 46 6.55 26.19 2.30
C LYS A 46 5.41 25.34 2.86
N TRP A 47 5.78 24.30 3.58
CA TRP A 47 4.84 23.46 4.31
C TRP A 47 4.13 24.26 5.41
N PRO A 48 2.81 24.05 5.64
CA PRO A 48 2.10 24.72 6.72
C PRO A 48 2.68 24.31 8.07
N LYS A 49 2.61 25.21 9.07
CA LYS A 49 3.08 24.88 10.44
C LYS A 49 2.22 23.83 11.13
N GLN A 50 0.95 23.73 10.75
CA GLN A 50 -0.01 22.79 11.31
C GLN A 50 -1.03 22.36 10.24
N LEU A 51 -1.50 21.13 10.35
CA LEU A 51 -2.62 20.64 9.54
C LEU A 51 -3.93 20.99 10.23
N LYS A 52 -4.99 21.21 9.45
CA LYS A 52 -6.35 21.38 9.99
C LYS A 52 -7.08 20.05 9.93
N GLN A 53 -7.57 19.57 11.07
CA GLN A 53 -8.46 18.40 11.08
C GLN A 53 -9.82 18.79 10.48
N GLY A 54 -10.29 18.03 9.50
CA GLY A 54 -11.60 18.20 8.88
C GLY A 54 -12.66 17.41 9.64
N TRP A 55 -12.76 16.11 9.35
CA TRP A 55 -13.69 15.19 10.01
C TRP A 55 -12.94 13.96 10.53
N LYS A 56 -13.60 13.22 11.42
CA LYS A 56 -13.13 11.97 12.01
C LYS A 56 -14.27 10.97 12.15
N VAL A 57 -14.03 9.71 11.78
CA VAL A 57 -15.04 8.64 11.84
C VAL A 57 -14.43 7.39 12.47
N ASN A 58 -15.12 6.80 13.45
CA ASN A 58 -14.76 5.48 13.97
C ASN A 58 -15.25 4.41 13.00
N VAL A 59 -14.32 3.81 12.28
CA VAL A 59 -14.58 2.79 11.26
C VAL A 59 -14.23 1.38 11.76
N GLY A 60 -13.60 1.25 12.93
CA GLY A 60 -13.24 -0.02 13.54
C GLY A 60 -11.79 -0.46 13.31
N ASP A 61 -11.44 -1.60 13.91
CA ASP A 61 -10.08 -2.15 13.93
C ASP A 61 -9.63 -2.63 12.54
N GLY A 62 -8.36 -2.50 12.23
CA GLY A 62 -7.78 -3.04 10.99
C GLY A 62 -6.70 -2.14 10.41
N TYR A 63 -5.85 -2.72 9.56
CA TYR A 63 -4.68 -2.08 8.95
C TYR A 63 -4.87 -1.81 7.47
N GLY A 64 -5.94 -2.29 6.85
CA GLY A 64 -6.29 -1.94 5.47
C GLY A 64 -6.38 -0.43 5.29
N SER A 65 -5.58 0.10 4.36
CA SER A 65 -5.59 1.51 3.99
C SER A 65 -6.89 1.86 3.28
N PRO A 66 -7.40 3.09 3.42
CA PRO A 66 -8.52 3.55 2.62
C PRO A 66 -8.15 3.55 1.13
N VAL A 67 -9.11 3.25 0.27
CA VAL A 67 -9.02 3.50 -1.18
C VAL A 67 -10.00 4.59 -1.57
N VAL A 68 -9.63 5.43 -2.53
CA VAL A 68 -10.37 6.65 -2.89
C VAL A 68 -10.64 6.68 -4.38
N ASN A 69 -11.86 6.99 -4.77
CA ASN A 69 -12.21 7.28 -6.16
C ASN A 69 -13.47 8.14 -6.21
N ASP A 70 -13.52 9.10 -7.13
CA ASP A 70 -14.71 9.94 -7.39
C ASP A 70 -15.35 10.55 -6.13
N GLY A 71 -14.52 11.02 -5.18
CA GLY A 71 -14.99 11.63 -3.94
C GLY A 71 -15.61 10.64 -2.94
N LEU A 72 -15.39 9.35 -3.11
CA LEU A 72 -15.77 8.29 -2.19
C LEU A 72 -14.52 7.63 -1.57
N ILE A 73 -14.66 7.17 -0.33
CA ILE A 73 -13.64 6.42 0.39
C ILE A 73 -14.20 5.05 0.70
N TYR A 74 -13.42 4.00 0.42
CA TYR A 74 -13.77 2.64 0.77
C TYR A 74 -12.78 2.06 1.79
N LEU A 75 -13.29 1.34 2.79
CA LEU A 75 -12.47 0.69 3.81
C LEU A 75 -12.98 -0.71 4.13
N HIS A 76 -12.07 -1.56 4.58
CA HIS A 76 -12.34 -2.87 5.14
C HIS A 76 -11.74 -2.97 6.54
N THR A 77 -12.61 -3.13 7.53
CA THR A 77 -12.25 -3.07 8.95
C THR A 77 -12.99 -4.17 9.73
N ARG A 78 -12.84 -4.18 11.05
CA ARG A 78 -13.55 -5.05 11.97
C ARG A 78 -14.27 -4.24 13.03
N GLN A 79 -15.49 -4.65 13.35
CA GLN A 79 -16.23 -4.20 14.51
C GLN A 79 -16.76 -5.42 15.25
N LYS A 80 -16.24 -5.67 16.45
CA LYS A 80 -16.51 -6.89 17.23
C LYS A 80 -16.11 -8.14 16.41
N ASP A 81 -17.04 -9.07 16.20
CA ASP A 81 -16.82 -10.32 15.47
C ASP A 81 -17.07 -10.20 13.96
N ASP A 82 -17.51 -9.03 13.50
CA ASP A 82 -17.82 -8.81 12.10
C ASP A 82 -16.71 -8.04 11.38
N GLU A 83 -16.41 -8.45 10.16
CA GLU A 83 -15.68 -7.61 9.22
C GLU A 83 -16.67 -6.69 8.51
N ALA A 84 -16.37 -5.39 8.49
CA ALA A 84 -17.20 -4.32 7.99
C ALA A 84 -16.57 -3.67 6.76
N ILE A 85 -17.40 -3.40 5.75
CA ILE A 85 -17.02 -2.74 4.51
C ILE A 85 -17.75 -1.41 4.49
N TRP A 86 -17.00 -0.34 4.30
CA TRP A 86 -17.49 1.04 4.36
C TRP A 86 -17.39 1.71 3.00
N CYS A 87 -18.37 2.54 2.69
CA CYS A 87 -18.23 3.63 1.74
C CYS A 87 -18.61 4.94 2.41
N LEU A 88 -17.69 5.90 2.40
CA LEU A 88 -17.86 7.22 3.01
C LEU A 88 -17.74 8.28 1.92
N ASN A 89 -18.43 9.40 2.11
CA ASN A 89 -18.19 10.59 1.32
C ASN A 89 -16.89 11.27 1.76
N LEU A 90 -15.97 11.52 0.83
CA LEU A 90 -14.64 12.10 1.10
C LEU A 90 -14.70 13.49 1.73
N GLU A 91 -15.66 14.31 1.32
CA GLU A 91 -15.80 15.69 1.79
C GLU A 91 -16.30 15.76 3.24
N THR A 92 -17.32 14.96 3.55
CA THR A 92 -18.08 15.10 4.80
C THR A 92 -17.77 14.01 5.83
N GLY A 93 -17.13 12.91 5.43
CA GLY A 93 -16.94 11.71 6.25
C GLY A 93 -18.24 10.92 6.48
N LYS A 94 -19.38 11.36 5.94
CA LYS A 94 -20.67 10.69 6.15
C LYS A 94 -20.71 9.35 5.41
N THR A 95 -21.22 8.33 6.09
CA THR A 95 -21.46 7.01 5.50
C THR A 95 -22.45 7.10 4.35
N LYS A 96 -22.05 6.58 3.19
CA LYS A 96 -22.92 6.37 2.02
C LYS A 96 -23.59 5.00 2.11
N TRP A 97 -22.80 3.98 2.38
CA TRP A 97 -23.30 2.64 2.70
C TRP A 97 -22.29 1.91 3.61
N ARG A 98 -22.79 0.88 4.29
CA ARG A 98 -21.98 -0.03 5.11
C ARG A 98 -22.54 -1.44 4.95
N ASN A 99 -21.67 -2.40 4.75
CA ASN A 99 -22.00 -3.82 4.80
C ASN A 99 -21.09 -4.55 5.79
N HIS A 100 -21.43 -5.78 6.15
CA HIS A 100 -20.62 -6.60 7.04
C HIS A 100 -20.92 -8.09 6.86
N TYR A 101 -20.05 -8.92 7.42
CA TYR A 101 -20.30 -10.34 7.62
C TYR A 101 -19.60 -10.83 8.88
N SER A 102 -20.21 -11.83 9.52
CA SER A 102 -19.66 -12.43 10.73
C SER A 102 -18.49 -13.34 10.40
N VAL A 103 -17.36 -13.09 11.04
CA VAL A 103 -16.14 -13.89 10.92
C VAL A 103 -15.33 -13.73 12.21
N PRO A 104 -15.72 -14.43 13.29
CA PRO A 104 -14.98 -14.40 14.54
C PRO A 104 -13.51 -14.74 14.32
N PHE A 105 -12.61 -13.97 14.92
CA PHE A 105 -11.18 -14.16 14.77
C PHE A 105 -10.48 -14.09 16.12
N LYS A 106 -9.72 -15.15 16.42
CA LYS A 106 -8.82 -15.20 17.56
C LYS A 106 -7.40 -14.98 17.05
N ILE A 107 -6.78 -13.93 17.57
CA ILE A 107 -5.41 -13.58 17.24
C ILE A 107 -4.43 -14.57 17.88
N GLY A 108 -3.31 -14.84 17.20
CA GLY A 108 -2.21 -15.63 17.76
C GLY A 108 -1.57 -14.94 18.98
N GLY A 109 -0.87 -15.70 19.83
CA GLY A 109 -0.20 -15.14 20.99
C GLY A 109 0.96 -14.22 20.57
N GLY A 110 1.12 -13.09 21.26
CA GLY A 110 2.15 -12.07 20.94
C GLY A 110 1.71 -11.06 19.88
N ALA A 111 0.51 -11.22 19.33
CA ALA A 111 -0.07 -10.36 18.30
C ALA A 111 -1.06 -9.34 18.83
N GLU A 112 -1.35 -9.33 20.13
CA GLU A 112 -2.47 -8.60 20.72
C GLU A 112 -2.39 -7.10 20.42
N SER A 113 -1.17 -6.55 20.40
CA SER A 113 -0.88 -5.17 19.98
C SER A 113 -1.32 -4.89 18.54
N HIS A 114 -1.30 -5.91 17.69
CA HIS A 114 -1.64 -5.80 16.29
C HIS A 114 -3.15 -5.84 15.98
N GLY A 115 -3.97 -6.23 16.96
CA GLY A 115 -5.43 -6.25 16.82
C GLY A 115 -5.98 -7.27 15.83
N LYS A 116 -7.32 -7.40 15.82
CA LYS A 116 -8.04 -8.48 15.14
C LYS A 116 -8.59 -8.09 13.75
N GLY A 117 -8.41 -6.85 13.32
CA GLY A 117 -9.01 -6.35 12.08
C GLY A 117 -8.24 -6.78 10.83
N PRO A 118 -8.89 -6.80 9.65
CA PRO A 118 -8.26 -7.08 8.37
C PRO A 118 -6.95 -6.32 8.17
N LYS A 119 -5.94 -7.01 7.65
CA LYS A 119 -4.63 -6.42 7.37
C LYS A 119 -4.44 -6.08 5.90
N SER A 120 -5.09 -6.84 5.02
CA SER A 120 -5.14 -6.60 3.58
C SER A 120 -5.80 -5.27 3.26
N ASN A 121 -5.34 -4.64 2.17
CA ASN A 121 -5.96 -3.44 1.63
C ASN A 121 -7.07 -3.85 0.65
N PRO A 122 -8.21 -3.16 0.64
CA PRO A 122 -9.19 -3.35 -0.41
C PRO A 122 -8.64 -2.87 -1.76
N THR A 123 -9.24 -3.33 -2.85
CA THR A 123 -8.91 -2.88 -4.22
C THR A 123 -10.18 -2.52 -4.96
N LEU A 124 -10.22 -1.32 -5.53
CA LEU A 124 -11.34 -0.81 -6.31
C LEU A 124 -11.00 -0.90 -7.80
N ALA A 125 -11.71 -1.72 -8.54
CA ALA A 125 -11.54 -1.86 -9.99
C ALA A 125 -12.84 -2.32 -10.64
N ASN A 126 -13.10 -1.89 -11.87
CA ASN A 126 -14.26 -2.33 -12.67
C ASN A 126 -15.60 -2.20 -11.91
N SER A 127 -15.81 -1.06 -11.25
CA SER A 127 -16.99 -0.76 -10.41
C SER A 127 -17.20 -1.73 -9.23
N ARG A 128 -16.17 -2.48 -8.85
CA ARG A 128 -16.19 -3.44 -7.75
C ARG A 128 -15.13 -3.09 -6.72
N LEU A 129 -15.48 -3.30 -5.45
CA LEU A 129 -14.53 -3.33 -4.35
C LEU A 129 -14.21 -4.79 -4.03
N PHE A 130 -12.93 -5.14 -4.00
CA PHE A 130 -12.44 -6.46 -3.62
C PHE A 130 -11.82 -6.38 -2.22
N THR A 131 -12.18 -7.32 -1.35
CA THR A 131 -11.70 -7.37 0.03
C THR A 131 -11.19 -8.76 0.37
N MET A 132 -10.02 -8.84 1.01
CA MET A 132 -9.48 -10.08 1.57
C MET A 132 -9.57 -10.04 3.10
N GLY A 133 -10.42 -10.90 3.67
CA GLY A 133 -10.62 -11.01 5.11
C GLY A 133 -9.41 -11.59 5.84
N ILE A 134 -9.30 -11.32 7.15
CA ILE A 134 -8.14 -11.77 7.95
C ILE A 134 -7.99 -13.30 7.99
N THR A 135 -9.08 -14.02 7.69
CA THR A 135 -9.12 -15.49 7.62
C THR A 135 -9.02 -16.05 6.20
N GLY A 136 -8.82 -15.21 5.17
CA GLY A 136 -8.66 -15.66 3.78
C GLY A 136 -9.95 -15.72 2.95
N ILE A 137 -11.03 -15.08 3.39
CA ILE A 137 -12.26 -14.95 2.60
C ILE A 137 -12.08 -13.79 1.62
N LEU A 138 -12.08 -14.07 0.31
CA LEU A 138 -12.09 -13.05 -0.74
C LEU A 138 -13.54 -12.74 -1.12
N SER A 139 -13.91 -11.46 -1.18
CA SER A 139 -15.25 -11.04 -1.63
C SER A 139 -15.16 -9.89 -2.61
N ALA A 140 -16.10 -9.86 -3.56
CA ALA A 140 -16.37 -8.70 -4.40
C ALA A 140 -17.69 -8.05 -3.99
N TRP A 141 -17.69 -6.73 -3.98
CA TRP A 141 -18.82 -5.89 -3.63
C TRP A 141 -19.07 -4.91 -4.76
N ASP A 142 -20.33 -4.64 -5.07
CA ASP A 142 -20.69 -3.52 -5.92
C ASP A 142 -20.25 -2.22 -5.23
N ALA A 143 -19.39 -1.44 -5.88
CA ALA A 143 -18.81 -0.24 -5.26
C ALA A 143 -19.85 0.87 -5.03
N LYS A 144 -20.97 0.85 -5.76
CA LYS A 144 -22.01 1.87 -5.67
C LYS A 144 -23.01 1.56 -4.55
N SER A 145 -23.50 0.34 -4.46
CA SER A 145 -24.53 -0.08 -3.50
C SER A 145 -23.98 -0.75 -2.24
N GLY A 146 -22.76 -1.29 -2.30
CA GLY A 146 -22.21 -2.15 -1.25
C GLY A 146 -22.80 -3.56 -1.21
N THR A 147 -23.55 -3.96 -2.24
CA THR A 147 -24.09 -5.33 -2.36
C THR A 147 -22.96 -6.31 -2.61
N ARG A 148 -22.95 -7.46 -1.91
CA ARG A 148 -21.99 -8.52 -2.18
C ARG A 148 -22.34 -9.22 -3.50
N LEU A 149 -21.38 -9.27 -4.42
CA LEU A 149 -21.56 -9.87 -5.74
C LEU A 149 -21.19 -11.36 -5.73
N TRP A 150 -20.04 -11.67 -5.14
CA TRP A 150 -19.56 -13.03 -5.00
C TRP A 150 -18.56 -13.15 -3.85
N THR A 151 -18.31 -14.39 -3.41
CA THR A 151 -17.31 -14.73 -2.41
C THR A 151 -16.55 -15.98 -2.86
N VAL A 152 -15.24 -16.00 -2.63
CA VAL A 152 -14.37 -17.18 -2.75
C VAL A 152 -13.82 -17.49 -1.37
N ASP A 153 -14.09 -18.71 -0.91
CA ASP A 153 -13.62 -19.21 0.39
C ASP A 153 -12.88 -20.53 0.17
N HIS A 154 -11.57 -20.49 0.36
CA HIS A 154 -10.69 -21.66 0.24
C HIS A 154 -10.24 -22.19 1.59
N ARG A 155 -10.83 -21.74 2.70
CA ARG A 155 -10.37 -22.14 4.04
C ARG A 155 -10.42 -23.65 4.27
N SER A 156 -11.40 -24.34 3.67
CA SER A 156 -11.49 -25.81 3.74
C SER A 156 -10.37 -26.56 3.03
N LYS A 157 -9.62 -25.90 2.12
CA LYS A 157 -8.42 -26.46 1.48
C LYS A 157 -7.21 -26.48 2.42
N PHE A 158 -7.28 -25.73 3.53
CA PHE A 158 -6.20 -25.57 4.48
C PHE A 158 -6.56 -26.25 5.82
N GLY A 159 -5.55 -26.45 6.68
CA GLY A 159 -5.72 -27.16 7.94
C GLY A 159 -6.57 -26.39 8.98
N LYS A 160 -6.41 -26.75 10.25
CA LYS A 160 -7.17 -26.14 11.36
C LYS A 160 -7.01 -24.61 11.46
N ARG A 161 -5.92 -24.05 10.93
CA ARG A 161 -5.68 -22.62 10.83
C ARG A 161 -5.46 -22.26 9.36
N PRO A 162 -6.51 -21.86 8.63
CA PRO A 162 -6.47 -21.66 7.18
C PRO A 162 -5.93 -20.28 6.77
N HIS A 163 -5.00 -19.75 7.56
CA HIS A 163 -4.40 -18.43 7.37
C HIS A 163 -3.01 -18.41 8.04
N PRO A 164 -2.13 -17.47 7.66
CA PRO A 164 -0.83 -17.28 8.31
C PRO A 164 -0.97 -16.95 9.81
N TYR A 165 0.10 -17.14 10.59
CA TYR A 165 0.09 -16.94 12.05
C TYR A 165 -0.51 -15.60 12.48
N TRP A 166 -0.18 -14.52 11.78
CA TRP A 166 -0.65 -13.17 12.10
C TRP A 166 -1.92 -12.76 11.35
N GLY A 167 -2.54 -13.70 10.63
CA GLY A 167 -3.69 -13.45 9.75
C GLY A 167 -3.30 -13.00 8.34
N VAL A 168 -4.23 -13.10 7.41
CA VAL A 168 -3.99 -12.73 6.00
C VAL A 168 -3.76 -11.23 5.87
N ALA A 169 -2.69 -10.85 5.16
CA ALA A 169 -2.31 -9.47 4.89
C ALA A 169 -2.10 -9.15 3.40
N THR A 170 -2.07 -10.16 2.53
CA THR A 170 -1.92 -9.96 1.09
C THR A 170 -3.11 -9.19 0.52
N SER A 171 -2.84 -8.16 -0.26
CA SER A 171 -3.86 -7.29 -0.86
C SER A 171 -4.15 -7.75 -2.30
N PRO A 172 -5.42 -8.04 -2.66
CA PRO A 172 -5.78 -8.49 -4.02
C PRO A 172 -5.30 -7.51 -5.07
N LEU A 173 -4.74 -7.97 -6.18
CA LEU A 173 -4.31 -7.14 -7.31
C LEU A 173 -5.29 -7.33 -8.48
N VAL A 174 -5.71 -6.27 -9.15
CA VAL A 174 -6.58 -6.36 -10.33
C VAL A 174 -5.87 -5.77 -11.54
N ILE A 175 -5.80 -6.54 -12.62
CA ILE A 175 -5.28 -6.10 -13.92
C ILE A 175 -6.33 -6.45 -14.97
N ASN A 176 -6.88 -5.42 -15.63
CA ASN A 176 -8.03 -5.57 -16.51
C ASN A 176 -9.16 -6.33 -15.80
N ASP A 177 -9.61 -7.46 -16.34
CA ASP A 177 -10.74 -8.24 -15.82
C ASP A 177 -10.31 -9.41 -14.92
N ARG A 178 -9.04 -9.42 -14.48
CA ARG A 178 -8.46 -10.51 -13.68
C ARG A 178 -8.01 -10.03 -12.31
N LEU A 179 -8.31 -10.83 -11.30
CA LEU A 179 -7.89 -10.63 -9.92
C LEU A 179 -6.83 -11.66 -9.54
N TYR A 180 -5.72 -11.20 -8.97
CA TYR A 180 -4.59 -11.99 -8.52
C TYR A 180 -4.46 -11.90 -7.01
N VAL A 181 -4.40 -13.04 -6.33
CA VAL A 181 -4.19 -13.08 -4.88
C VAL A 181 -3.63 -14.43 -4.42
N HIS A 182 -2.84 -14.42 -3.35
CA HIS A 182 -2.35 -15.64 -2.71
C HIS A 182 -3.32 -16.12 -1.63
N PHE A 183 -3.76 -17.37 -1.72
CA PHE A 183 -4.50 -18.04 -0.65
C PHE A 183 -3.59 -19.02 0.06
N GLY A 184 -3.61 -19.09 1.39
CA GLY A 184 -2.77 -20.06 2.10
C GLY A 184 -2.68 -19.85 3.60
N ASP A 185 -2.05 -20.81 4.24
CA ASP A 185 -1.53 -20.72 5.60
C ASP A 185 0.01 -20.57 5.59
N ASP A 186 0.66 -20.75 6.74
CA ASP A 186 2.13 -20.67 6.83
C ASP A 186 2.84 -21.86 6.14
N GLU A 187 2.16 -22.90 5.68
CA GLU A 187 2.79 -24.09 5.09
C GLU A 187 2.38 -24.32 3.64
N LYS A 188 1.10 -24.10 3.32
CA LYS A 188 0.50 -24.42 2.04
C LYS A 188 -0.30 -23.25 1.51
N GLY A 189 -0.19 -23.02 0.22
CA GLY A 189 -0.88 -21.92 -0.44
C GLY A 189 -0.75 -22.02 -1.95
N PHE A 190 -1.30 -21.04 -2.64
CA PHE A 190 -1.15 -20.88 -4.08
C PHE A 190 -1.49 -19.44 -4.46
N LEU A 191 -0.78 -18.92 -5.47
CA LEU A 191 -1.17 -17.73 -6.19
C LEU A 191 -2.30 -18.10 -7.15
N ALA A 192 -3.44 -17.42 -7.07
CA ALA A 192 -4.57 -17.63 -7.97
C ALA A 192 -4.79 -16.42 -8.87
N ALA A 193 -5.18 -16.68 -10.12
CA ALA A 193 -5.87 -15.70 -10.96
C ALA A 193 -7.34 -16.08 -11.07
N LEU A 194 -8.22 -15.12 -10.83
CA LEU A 194 -9.66 -15.27 -10.88
C LEU A 194 -10.25 -14.28 -11.89
N ASP A 195 -11.38 -14.64 -12.50
CA ASP A 195 -12.24 -13.70 -13.19
C ASP A 195 -12.78 -12.68 -12.16
N ALA A 196 -12.48 -11.39 -12.37
CA ALA A 196 -12.87 -10.34 -11.42
C ALA A 196 -14.40 -10.12 -11.36
N GLY A 197 -15.12 -10.49 -12.42
CA GLY A 197 -16.56 -10.38 -12.53
C GLY A 197 -17.31 -11.46 -11.74
N THR A 198 -16.79 -12.68 -11.73
CA THR A 198 -17.49 -13.86 -11.20
C THR A 198 -16.78 -14.56 -10.03
N GLY A 199 -15.51 -14.24 -9.78
CA GLY A 199 -14.67 -14.93 -8.78
C GLY A 199 -14.28 -16.36 -9.18
N ARG A 200 -14.49 -16.74 -10.46
CA ARG A 200 -14.14 -18.08 -10.94
C ARG A 200 -12.65 -18.16 -11.17
N GLU A 201 -12.05 -19.27 -10.75
CA GLU A 201 -10.64 -19.54 -10.97
C GLU A 201 -10.32 -19.69 -12.46
N ILE A 202 -9.25 -19.01 -12.89
CA ILE A 202 -8.68 -19.10 -14.23
C ILE A 202 -7.46 -20.02 -14.19
N TRP A 203 -6.55 -19.77 -13.25
CA TRP A 203 -5.38 -20.59 -13.01
C TRP A 203 -4.91 -20.48 -11.55
N GLN A 204 -4.11 -21.46 -11.13
CA GLN A 204 -3.36 -21.43 -9.87
C GLN A 204 -1.89 -21.74 -10.12
N HIS A 205 -1.02 -21.17 -9.29
CA HIS A 205 0.42 -21.39 -9.31
C HIS A 205 0.95 -21.74 -7.92
N GLY A 206 1.80 -22.76 -7.87
CA GLY A 206 2.57 -23.12 -6.67
C GLY A 206 1.77 -23.88 -5.61
N LYS A 207 2.47 -24.23 -4.53
CA LYS A 207 1.91 -24.91 -3.35
C LYS A 207 2.42 -24.33 -2.03
N ASP A 208 3.32 -23.36 -2.09
CA ASP A 208 4.01 -22.80 -0.93
C ASP A 208 3.07 -21.85 -0.17
N GLY A 209 3.26 -21.77 1.15
CA GLY A 209 2.42 -20.95 2.02
C GLY A 209 2.35 -19.48 1.62
N ALA A 210 1.32 -18.81 2.15
CA ALA A 210 1.14 -17.38 1.97
C ALA A 210 2.17 -16.59 2.79
N ALA A 211 2.63 -15.48 2.23
CA ALA A 211 3.38 -14.45 2.93
C ALA A 211 2.47 -13.27 3.32
N TYR A 212 3.05 -12.26 3.98
CA TYR A 212 2.35 -11.02 4.30
C TYR A 212 2.54 -9.94 3.22
N ALA A 213 3.55 -10.10 2.35
CA ALA A 213 3.76 -9.27 1.18
C ALA A 213 2.58 -9.35 0.20
N SER A 214 2.24 -8.22 -0.42
CA SER A 214 1.20 -8.18 -1.45
C SER A 214 1.82 -8.39 -2.84
N PRO A 215 1.14 -9.09 -3.78
CA PRO A 215 1.60 -9.18 -5.16
C PRO A 215 1.59 -7.80 -5.82
N LEU A 216 2.46 -7.61 -6.81
CA LEU A 216 2.47 -6.43 -7.69
C LEU A 216 2.65 -6.87 -9.14
N PHE A 217 2.68 -5.93 -10.06
CA PHE A 217 3.02 -6.20 -11.46
C PHE A 217 4.23 -5.39 -11.89
N ALA A 218 5.02 -5.97 -12.79
CA ALA A 218 6.15 -5.29 -13.39
C ALA A 218 6.45 -5.89 -14.76
N GLU A 219 7.12 -5.11 -15.60
CA GLU A 219 7.66 -5.60 -16.86
C GLU A 219 9.15 -5.89 -16.69
N PHE A 220 9.55 -7.10 -17.09
CA PHE A 220 10.95 -7.47 -17.25
C PHE A 220 11.11 -8.16 -18.59
N GLY A 221 12.22 -7.91 -19.30
CA GLY A 221 12.46 -8.55 -20.60
C GLY A 221 11.32 -8.40 -21.63
N GLY A 222 10.53 -7.32 -21.55
CA GLY A 222 9.37 -7.10 -22.41
C GLY A 222 8.10 -7.88 -22.03
N VAL A 223 8.08 -8.55 -20.87
CA VAL A 223 6.95 -9.35 -20.39
C VAL A 223 6.39 -8.76 -19.11
N LEU A 224 5.15 -8.28 -19.18
CA LEU A 224 4.35 -7.89 -18.02
C LEU A 224 3.96 -9.13 -17.22
N GLN A 225 4.31 -9.15 -15.94
CA GLN A 225 4.15 -10.33 -15.09
C GLN A 225 3.76 -9.94 -13.67
N ILE A 226 3.17 -10.89 -12.95
CA ILE A 226 2.96 -10.78 -11.51
C ILE A 226 4.30 -11.01 -10.82
N VAL A 227 4.64 -10.11 -9.90
CA VAL A 227 5.75 -10.30 -8.96
C VAL A 227 5.15 -10.56 -7.59
N GLU A 228 5.48 -11.71 -7.02
CA GLU A 228 4.97 -12.13 -5.73
C GLU A 228 6.11 -12.67 -4.88
N TRP A 229 6.05 -12.40 -3.58
CA TRP A 229 6.88 -13.10 -2.61
C TRP A 229 5.98 -13.98 -1.74
N ASN A 230 6.10 -15.31 -1.89
CA ASN A 230 5.39 -16.29 -1.06
C ASN A 230 6.27 -16.73 0.13
N HIS A 231 5.92 -17.78 0.86
CA HIS A 231 6.71 -18.23 2.01
C HIS A 231 8.16 -18.61 1.65
N GLU A 232 8.41 -19.18 0.48
CA GLU A 232 9.71 -19.75 0.09
C GLU A 232 10.49 -18.86 -0.89
N ASP A 233 9.79 -18.21 -1.82
CA ASP A 233 10.39 -17.67 -3.03
C ASP A 233 9.78 -16.33 -3.46
N LEU A 234 10.64 -15.47 -4.01
CA LEU A 234 10.23 -14.35 -4.84
C LEU A 234 10.10 -14.85 -6.29
N LEU A 235 8.94 -14.64 -6.90
CA LEU A 235 8.55 -15.22 -8.18
C LEU A 235 8.14 -14.14 -9.19
N GLY A 236 8.40 -14.43 -10.45
CA GLY A 236 7.75 -13.80 -11.60
C GLY A 236 6.84 -14.80 -12.29
N VAL A 237 5.55 -14.48 -12.41
CA VAL A 237 4.52 -15.37 -12.97
C VAL A 237 3.77 -14.66 -14.10
N GLU A 238 3.63 -15.33 -15.23
CA GLU A 238 2.95 -14.79 -16.39
C GLU A 238 1.43 -14.61 -16.13
N ILE A 239 0.91 -13.44 -16.53
CA ILE A 239 -0.43 -12.95 -16.14
C ILE A 239 -1.56 -13.80 -16.73
N GLN A 240 -1.36 -14.37 -17.91
CA GLN A 240 -2.40 -14.99 -18.72
C GLN A 240 -2.61 -16.46 -18.35
N SER A 241 -1.53 -17.19 -18.09
CA SER A 241 -1.44 -18.65 -17.97
C SER A 241 -1.03 -19.13 -16.58
N GLY A 242 -0.42 -18.28 -15.75
CA GLY A 242 0.14 -18.69 -14.46
C GLY A 242 1.48 -19.43 -14.58
N GLN A 243 2.11 -19.37 -15.76
CA GLN A 243 3.42 -19.97 -15.98
C GLN A 243 4.48 -19.25 -15.15
N LEU A 244 5.33 -20.03 -14.46
CA LEU A 244 6.51 -19.49 -13.79
C LEU A 244 7.52 -19.00 -14.84
N LEU A 245 7.92 -17.74 -14.72
CA LEU A 245 8.94 -17.14 -15.57
C LEU A 245 10.30 -17.22 -14.88
N TRP A 246 10.38 -16.76 -13.63
CA TRP A 246 11.61 -16.82 -12.86
C TRP A 246 11.32 -16.97 -11.37
N LYS A 247 12.33 -17.45 -10.64
CA LYS A 247 12.28 -17.68 -9.20
C LYS A 247 13.59 -17.26 -8.56
N TYR A 248 13.49 -16.67 -7.38
CA TYR A 248 14.61 -16.33 -6.51
C TYR A 248 14.31 -16.81 -5.09
N HIS A 249 15.09 -17.77 -4.60
CA HIS A 249 14.84 -18.39 -3.30
C HIS A 249 15.17 -17.44 -2.16
N LEU A 250 14.16 -17.05 -1.39
CA LEU A 250 14.27 -16.11 -0.29
C LEU A 250 13.23 -16.43 0.80
N PRO A 251 13.44 -17.53 1.54
CA PRO A 251 12.40 -18.09 2.38
C PRO A 251 12.21 -17.32 3.69
N HIS A 252 10.99 -17.41 4.24
CA HIS A 252 10.71 -17.10 5.63
C HIS A 252 11.21 -18.25 6.53
N ARG A 253 12.04 -17.90 7.51
CA ARG A 253 12.55 -18.80 8.56
C ARG A 253 12.49 -18.10 9.91
N GLY A 254 11.89 -18.72 10.93
CA GLY A 254 11.80 -18.13 12.28
C GLY A 254 11.06 -16.80 12.28
N SER A 255 11.68 -15.73 12.78
CA SER A 255 11.12 -14.36 12.72
C SER A 255 11.32 -13.66 11.38
N ASN A 256 12.09 -14.23 10.44
CA ASN A 256 12.44 -13.55 9.19
C ASN A 256 11.30 -13.57 8.15
N GLN A 257 10.18 -12.91 8.45
CA GLN A 257 8.94 -12.96 7.67
C GLN A 257 9.03 -12.16 6.37
N ASN A 258 8.32 -12.63 5.35
CA ASN A 258 8.20 -11.98 4.04
C ASN A 258 7.05 -10.97 4.10
N MET A 259 7.34 -9.76 4.59
CA MET A 259 6.33 -8.73 4.90
C MET A 259 6.30 -7.54 3.95
N PRO A 260 7.43 -6.91 3.60
CA PRO A 260 7.42 -5.81 2.66
C PRO A 260 6.93 -6.27 1.30
N THR A 261 6.06 -5.47 0.70
CA THR A 261 5.83 -5.60 -0.73
C THR A 261 7.13 -5.20 -1.44
N PRO A 262 7.66 -6.01 -2.38
CA PRO A 262 8.88 -5.66 -3.09
C PRO A 262 8.74 -4.33 -3.84
N THR A 263 9.85 -3.63 -4.05
CA THR A 263 9.86 -2.33 -4.75
C THR A 263 10.54 -2.48 -6.10
N ILE A 264 9.93 -1.97 -7.16
CA ILE A 264 10.46 -2.07 -8.53
C ILE A 264 11.16 -0.78 -8.92
N HIS A 265 12.39 -0.88 -9.43
CA HIS A 265 13.13 0.27 -9.94
C HIS A 265 14.10 -0.14 -11.05
N ASN A 266 14.04 0.52 -12.21
CA ASN A 266 14.96 0.32 -13.34
C ASN A 266 15.20 -1.15 -13.74
N GLY A 267 14.15 -1.97 -13.75
CA GLY A 267 14.25 -3.41 -14.07
C GLY A 267 14.79 -4.27 -12.92
N HIS A 268 14.93 -3.74 -11.72
CA HIS A 268 15.28 -4.48 -10.51
C HIS A 268 14.09 -4.65 -9.58
N VAL A 269 14.06 -5.78 -8.87
CA VAL A 269 13.24 -5.98 -7.68
C VAL A 269 14.12 -5.72 -6.46
N LEU A 270 13.78 -4.69 -5.70
CA LEU A 270 14.39 -4.38 -4.42
C LEU A 270 13.57 -5.05 -3.32
N VAL A 271 14.20 -5.95 -2.58
CA VAL A 271 13.51 -6.83 -1.63
C VAL A 271 14.35 -7.00 -0.37
N GLY A 272 13.69 -7.11 0.77
CA GLY A 272 14.31 -7.31 2.06
C GLY A 272 13.27 -7.72 3.08
N GLY A 273 13.70 -8.28 4.20
CA GLY A 273 12.83 -8.59 5.32
C GLY A 273 13.64 -8.76 6.59
N GLU A 274 12.96 -9.07 7.70
CA GLU A 274 13.57 -8.99 9.02
C GLU A 274 14.90 -9.77 9.05
N ASN A 275 15.96 -9.12 9.56
CA ASN A 275 17.33 -9.63 9.66
C ASN A 275 18.01 -10.09 8.36
N ARG A 276 17.46 -9.79 7.18
CA ARG A 276 17.96 -10.30 5.88
C ARG A 276 18.63 -9.26 4.99
N GLY A 277 18.78 -8.02 5.48
CA GLY A 277 19.26 -6.90 4.68
C GLY A 277 18.28 -6.53 3.57
N THR A 278 18.73 -5.65 2.67
CA THR A 278 18.03 -5.30 1.44
C THR A 278 18.87 -5.78 0.26
N ARG A 279 18.23 -6.29 -0.78
CA ARG A 279 18.87 -6.83 -1.99
C ARG A 279 18.29 -6.18 -3.23
N SER A 280 19.10 -6.07 -4.27
CA SER A 280 18.63 -5.81 -5.63
C SER A 280 18.78 -7.07 -6.46
N VAL A 281 17.67 -7.60 -6.96
CA VAL A 281 17.65 -8.76 -7.87
C VAL A 281 17.13 -8.34 -9.24
N HIS A 282 17.72 -8.88 -10.29
CA HIS A 282 17.44 -8.52 -11.68
C HIS A 282 17.01 -9.75 -12.47
N PRO A 283 15.70 -10.00 -12.60
CA PRO A 283 15.19 -10.99 -13.53
C PRO A 283 15.33 -10.47 -14.97
N HIS A 284 15.98 -11.24 -15.83
CA HIS A 284 16.18 -10.89 -17.24
C HIS A 284 16.29 -12.14 -18.11
N ILE A 285 16.18 -11.96 -19.42
CA ILE A 285 16.33 -13.03 -20.40
C ILE A 285 17.78 -13.06 -20.88
N LYS A 286 18.39 -14.24 -20.80
CA LYS A 286 19.71 -14.54 -21.37
C LYS A 286 19.60 -15.85 -22.16
N ASP A 287 19.99 -15.83 -23.43
CA ASP A 287 19.94 -16.99 -24.33
C ASP A 287 18.56 -17.66 -24.38
N GLY A 288 17.50 -16.82 -24.42
CA GLY A 288 16.11 -17.28 -24.47
C GLY A 288 15.55 -17.86 -23.17
N LYS A 289 16.29 -17.78 -22.06
CA LYS A 289 15.88 -18.28 -20.75
C LYS A 289 15.88 -17.17 -19.71
N TRP A 290 14.96 -17.27 -18.76
CA TRP A 290 14.96 -16.40 -17.60
C TRP A 290 16.12 -16.73 -16.66
N VAL A 291 16.80 -15.69 -16.21
CA VAL A 291 17.87 -15.73 -15.22
C VAL A 291 17.63 -14.62 -14.20
N VAL A 292 17.93 -14.89 -12.93
CA VAL A 292 17.91 -13.88 -11.88
C VAL A 292 19.33 -13.64 -11.40
N THR A 293 19.80 -12.40 -11.46
CA THR A 293 21.09 -12.00 -10.88
C THR A 293 20.89 -11.06 -9.71
N GLU A 294 21.51 -11.36 -8.57
CA GLU A 294 21.65 -10.39 -7.47
C GLU A 294 22.73 -9.37 -7.86
N LYS A 295 22.38 -8.07 -7.86
CA LYS A 295 23.33 -6.99 -8.12
C LYS A 295 24.09 -6.58 -6.88
N TRP A 296 23.39 -6.44 -5.75
CA TRP A 296 23.97 -6.08 -4.47
C TRP A 296 23.13 -6.58 -3.31
N HIS A 297 23.77 -6.73 -2.15
CA HIS A 297 23.16 -7.08 -0.87
C HIS A 297 23.67 -6.18 0.25
N GLN A 298 22.80 -5.32 0.78
CA GLN A 298 23.09 -4.43 1.90
C GLN A 298 22.61 -5.02 3.23
N LYS A 299 23.53 -5.63 3.98
CA LYS A 299 23.23 -6.35 5.24
C LYS A 299 22.83 -5.45 6.40
N ARG A 300 23.26 -4.17 6.39
CA ARG A 300 23.06 -3.22 7.52
C ARG A 300 21.76 -2.42 7.45
N ALA A 301 20.96 -2.67 6.41
CA ALA A 301 19.66 -2.03 6.23
C ALA A 301 18.66 -3.12 5.84
N SER A 302 18.15 -3.83 6.86
CA SER A 302 17.08 -4.81 6.67
C SER A 302 15.75 -4.06 6.59
N LEU A 303 14.87 -4.49 5.69
CA LEU A 303 13.46 -4.11 5.79
C LEU A 303 12.78 -4.99 6.84
N ASP A 304 11.62 -4.56 7.33
CA ASP A 304 10.81 -5.34 8.27
C ASP A 304 9.33 -5.31 7.88
N MET A 305 8.43 -4.70 8.66
CA MET A 305 7.01 -4.57 8.26
C MET A 305 6.76 -3.46 7.22
N SER A 306 7.73 -2.57 7.02
CA SER A 306 7.58 -1.36 6.20
C SER A 306 8.03 -1.58 4.76
N THR A 307 7.10 -1.38 3.82
CA THR A 307 7.42 -1.34 2.39
C THR A 307 8.20 -0.07 2.07
N ALA A 308 9.36 -0.22 1.44
CA ALA A 308 10.21 0.90 1.02
C ALA A 308 9.66 1.58 -0.25
N VAL A 309 10.06 2.83 -0.46
CA VAL A 309 9.67 3.63 -1.65
C VAL A 309 10.89 4.22 -2.33
N ILE A 310 10.72 4.55 -3.62
CA ILE A 310 11.76 5.16 -4.44
C ILE A 310 11.49 6.65 -4.63
N ASN A 311 12.55 7.44 -4.56
CA ASN A 311 12.55 8.82 -5.03
C ASN A 311 13.95 9.18 -5.54
N ASN A 312 14.06 9.81 -6.71
CA ASN A 312 15.32 10.28 -7.28
C ASN A 312 16.45 9.22 -7.29
N GLY A 313 16.14 7.97 -7.65
CA GLY A 313 17.13 6.88 -7.72
C GLY A 313 17.59 6.35 -6.35
N GLN A 314 16.91 6.74 -5.27
CA GLN A 314 17.24 6.33 -3.91
C GLN A 314 16.07 5.56 -3.27
N LEU A 315 16.40 4.52 -2.50
CA LEU A 315 15.45 3.69 -1.75
C LEU A 315 15.36 4.18 -0.31
N TYR A 316 14.15 4.54 0.11
CA TYR A 316 13.84 4.99 1.47
C TYR A 316 13.10 3.87 2.20
N GLY A 317 13.66 3.43 3.32
CA GLY A 317 13.11 2.33 4.09
C GLY A 317 13.30 2.50 5.59
N MET A 318 12.79 1.52 6.33
CA MET A 318 12.95 1.42 7.77
C MET A 318 13.53 0.05 8.12
N THR A 319 14.50 0.05 9.04
CA THR A 319 15.03 -1.16 9.67
C THR A 319 14.55 -1.26 11.11
N HIS A 320 14.23 -2.46 11.57
CA HIS A 320 13.91 -2.77 12.97
C HIS A 320 15.14 -2.67 13.89
N GLN A 321 16.34 -2.74 13.30
CA GLN A 321 17.61 -2.62 14.03
C GLN A 321 17.66 -1.32 14.84
N SER A 322 18.31 -1.39 16.01
CA SER A 322 18.36 -0.27 16.96
C SER A 322 16.97 0.27 17.34
N LEU A 323 15.97 -0.62 17.39
CA LEU A 323 14.57 -0.34 17.74
C LEU A 323 13.90 0.64 16.78
N GLY A 324 14.19 0.50 15.49
CA GLY A 324 13.65 1.36 14.45
C GLY A 324 14.62 2.45 14.04
N ARG A 325 14.93 2.49 12.74
CA ARG A 325 15.69 3.57 12.10
C ARG A 325 15.28 3.73 10.64
N LEU A 326 15.09 4.95 10.19
CA LEU A 326 14.95 5.24 8.75
C LEU A 326 16.32 5.19 8.08
N PHE A 327 16.37 4.72 6.83
CA PHE A 327 17.59 4.71 6.04
C PHE A 327 17.30 5.13 4.60
N CYS A 328 18.37 5.53 3.91
CA CYS A 328 18.37 5.74 2.47
C CYS A 328 19.51 4.95 1.83
N ILE A 329 19.22 4.25 0.73
CA ILE A 329 20.18 3.47 -0.05
C ILE A 329 20.22 4.02 -1.48
N ASP A 330 21.41 4.13 -2.02
CA ASP A 330 21.62 4.34 -3.44
C ASP A 330 21.23 3.07 -4.22
N THR A 331 20.26 3.17 -5.13
CA THR A 331 19.67 1.96 -5.76
C THR A 331 20.61 1.26 -6.73
N GLU A 332 21.59 1.98 -7.29
CA GLU A 332 22.56 1.44 -8.22
C GLU A 332 23.65 0.64 -7.49
N SER A 333 24.27 1.23 -6.46
CA SER A 333 25.40 0.64 -5.74
C SER A 333 25.00 -0.21 -4.53
N GLY A 334 23.81 -0.02 -3.96
CA GLY A 334 23.40 -0.66 -2.71
C GLY A 334 24.05 -0.06 -1.46
N ASN A 335 24.77 1.05 -1.61
CA ASN A 335 25.41 1.73 -0.49
C ASN A 335 24.37 2.52 0.32
N ILE A 336 24.52 2.46 1.65
CA ILE A 336 23.74 3.33 2.55
C ILE A 336 24.24 4.75 2.35
N ILE A 337 23.35 5.64 1.91
CA ILE A 337 23.61 7.07 1.80
C ILE A 337 23.57 7.68 3.21
N TRP A 338 22.51 7.36 3.96
CA TRP A 338 22.38 7.79 5.34
C TRP A 338 21.54 6.83 6.17
N GLN A 339 21.72 6.97 7.49
CA GLN A 339 20.96 6.28 8.51
C GLN A 339 20.52 7.31 9.55
N GLY A 340 19.20 7.38 9.79
CA GLY A 340 18.61 8.32 10.73
C GLY A 340 18.87 7.96 12.21
N PRO A 341 18.21 8.65 13.15
CA PRO A 341 18.30 8.31 14.57
C PRO A 341 17.72 6.89 14.86
N SER A 342 18.10 6.33 16.01
CA SER A 342 17.50 5.08 16.54
C SER A 342 16.18 5.36 17.26
N ARG A 343 15.43 4.29 17.58
CA ARG A 343 14.20 4.35 18.39
C ARG A 343 13.10 5.23 17.79
N VAL A 344 12.97 5.25 16.46
CA VAL A 344 11.96 6.09 15.77
C VAL A 344 10.56 5.46 15.66
N GLY A 345 10.41 4.19 16.05
CA GLY A 345 9.15 3.45 15.96
C GLY A 345 9.37 1.99 15.59
N GLN A 346 8.29 1.22 15.40
CA GLN A 346 8.33 -0.17 14.92
C GLN A 346 7.86 -0.33 13.47
N ASN A 347 7.16 0.67 12.93
CA ASN A 347 6.70 0.66 11.54
C ASN A 347 6.62 2.08 10.96
N VAL A 348 6.77 2.16 9.64
CA VAL A 348 6.49 3.34 8.83
C VAL A 348 5.71 2.96 7.59
N ALA A 349 4.66 3.73 7.30
CA ALA A 349 4.08 3.75 5.98
C ALA A 349 4.68 4.90 5.17
N PHE A 350 5.31 4.57 4.04
CA PHE A 350 5.94 5.54 3.16
C PHE A 350 5.06 5.85 1.95
N LEU A 351 5.04 7.11 1.55
CA LEU A 351 4.68 7.54 0.20
C LEU A 351 5.83 8.36 -0.39
N SER A 352 5.92 8.41 -1.71
CA SER A 352 6.89 9.20 -2.44
C SER A 352 6.15 10.26 -3.27
N ILE A 353 6.57 11.52 -3.15
CA ILE A 353 6.03 12.68 -3.87
C ILE A 353 7.18 13.40 -4.57
N PRO A 354 6.94 14.28 -5.56
CA PRO A 354 8.02 15.03 -6.20
C PRO A 354 9.00 15.67 -5.20
N GLY A 355 10.26 15.22 -5.24
CA GLY A 355 11.35 15.72 -4.40
C GLY A 355 11.25 15.43 -2.89
N HIS A 356 10.29 14.64 -2.41
CA HIS A 356 10.16 14.31 -0.99
C HIS A 356 9.63 12.89 -0.74
N VAL A 357 9.91 12.38 0.46
CA VAL A 357 9.28 11.17 1.01
C VAL A 357 8.39 11.57 2.18
N VAL A 358 7.18 11.03 2.20
CA VAL A 358 6.22 11.16 3.29
C VAL A 358 6.31 9.90 4.13
N ALA A 359 6.67 10.03 5.40
CA ALA A 359 6.84 8.92 6.34
C ALA A 359 5.83 9.06 7.48
N LEU A 360 4.83 8.17 7.54
CA LEU A 360 3.91 8.07 8.67
C LEU A 360 4.43 7.01 9.64
N LEU A 361 5.00 7.46 10.76
CA LEU A 361 5.50 6.61 11.84
C LEU A 361 4.35 6.03 12.64
N ASP A 362 4.52 4.81 13.16
CA ASP A 362 3.52 4.03 13.89
C ASP A 362 2.85 4.73 15.09
N HIS A 363 3.52 5.69 15.71
CA HIS A 363 2.95 6.54 16.77
C HIS A 363 2.21 7.79 16.25
N GLY A 364 1.80 7.83 14.98
CA GLY A 364 0.96 8.89 14.40
C GLY A 364 1.70 10.20 14.09
N GLN A 365 3.02 10.14 13.91
CA GLN A 365 3.83 11.28 13.48
C GLN A 365 4.07 11.18 11.97
N LEU A 366 3.64 12.20 11.23
CA LEU A 366 3.87 12.34 9.80
C LEU A 366 5.09 13.23 9.57
N GLN A 367 6.12 12.70 8.91
CA GLN A 367 7.33 13.43 8.56
C GLN A 367 7.40 13.61 7.04
N ILE A 368 7.82 14.80 6.60
CA ILE A 368 8.16 15.08 5.20
C ILE A 368 9.68 15.22 5.12
N ILE A 369 10.32 14.33 4.38
CA ILE A 369 11.77 14.22 4.25
C ILE A 369 12.15 14.66 2.83
N GLU A 370 13.12 15.55 2.69
CA GLU A 370 13.65 15.94 1.38
C GLU A 370 14.28 14.73 0.70
N ALA A 371 13.90 14.46 -0.54
CA ALA A 371 14.43 13.34 -1.32
C ALA A 371 15.67 13.75 -2.14
N LYS A 372 16.58 14.48 -1.50
CA LYS A 372 17.81 15.00 -2.08
C LYS A 372 18.85 15.15 -0.98
N GLY A 373 20.03 14.59 -1.22
CA GLY A 373 21.22 14.84 -0.38
C GLY A 373 21.74 13.61 0.37
N ALA A 374 22.79 13.85 1.16
CA ALA A 374 23.54 12.85 1.89
C ALA A 374 23.03 12.62 3.32
N GLU A 375 21.93 13.26 3.73
CA GLU A 375 21.39 13.19 5.08
C GLU A 375 19.86 13.20 5.11
N SER A 376 19.29 12.78 6.25
CA SER A 376 17.85 12.81 6.48
C SER A 376 17.39 14.21 6.90
N LYS A 377 16.96 15.03 5.93
CA LYS A 377 16.48 16.37 6.20
C LYS A 377 14.95 16.43 6.23
N LYS A 378 14.39 16.60 7.44
CA LYS A 378 12.94 16.82 7.63
C LYS A 378 12.59 18.27 7.31
N VAL A 379 11.67 18.48 6.37
CA VAL A 379 11.17 19.81 5.98
C VAL A 379 9.82 20.16 6.61
N ALA A 380 9.09 19.15 7.10
CA ALA A 380 7.88 19.32 7.90
C ALA A 380 7.60 18.09 8.77
N GLU A 381 6.85 18.30 9.84
CA GLU A 381 6.44 17.25 10.77
C GLU A 381 5.09 17.59 11.42
N TYR A 382 4.22 16.59 11.56
CA TYR A 382 2.86 16.76 12.09
C TYR A 382 2.46 15.59 12.98
N LYS A 383 1.79 15.86 14.10
CA LYS A 383 1.04 14.84 14.85
C LYS A 383 -0.35 14.70 14.21
N VAL A 384 -0.67 13.52 13.70
CA VAL A 384 -1.89 13.28 12.89
C VAL A 384 -2.80 12.19 13.45
N ALA A 385 -2.34 11.45 14.45
CA ALA A 385 -3.12 10.46 15.19
C ALA A 385 -2.53 10.24 16.59
N ASP A 386 -3.39 9.96 17.56
CA ASP A 386 -2.99 9.61 18.94
C ASP A 386 -2.88 8.09 19.14
N ARG A 387 -3.59 7.32 18.30
CA ARG A 387 -3.53 5.86 18.28
C ARG A 387 -2.48 5.37 17.28
N PRO A 388 -2.02 4.11 17.42
CA PRO A 388 -1.07 3.56 16.46
C PRO A 388 -1.59 3.58 15.03
N THR A 389 -0.73 3.94 14.08
CA THR A 389 -1.00 3.98 12.64
C THR A 389 -0.23 2.88 11.92
N TRP A 390 -0.96 1.94 11.33
CA TRP A 390 -0.37 0.82 10.57
C TRP A 390 -0.77 0.86 9.08
N SER A 391 -1.81 1.61 8.75
CA SER A 391 -2.28 1.80 7.39
C SER A 391 -1.47 2.85 6.66
N ALA A 392 -1.27 2.65 5.36
CA ALA A 392 -0.71 3.69 4.52
C ALA A 392 -1.67 4.88 4.44
N PRO A 393 -1.16 6.12 4.52
CA PRO A 393 -1.99 7.29 4.33
C PRO A 393 -2.39 7.41 2.85
N VAL A 394 -3.44 8.20 2.57
CA VAL A 394 -3.79 8.58 1.20
C VAL A 394 -3.62 10.09 1.06
N LEU A 395 -2.70 10.52 0.20
CA LEU A 395 -2.51 11.92 -0.11
C LEU A 395 -3.59 12.42 -1.08
N LEU A 396 -4.28 13.47 -0.68
CA LEU A 396 -5.24 14.20 -1.49
C LEU A 396 -4.56 15.46 -2.07
N LYS A 397 -5.20 16.11 -3.03
CA LYS A 397 -4.69 17.40 -3.57
C LYS A 397 -4.58 18.49 -2.49
N ASP A 398 -5.43 18.47 -1.47
CA ASP A 398 -5.55 19.51 -0.44
C ASP A 398 -5.23 19.01 0.98
N GLY A 399 -4.82 17.75 1.13
CA GLY A 399 -4.81 17.12 2.43
C GLY A 399 -4.34 15.68 2.42
N ILE A 400 -4.66 14.96 3.48
CA ILE A 400 -4.26 13.57 3.69
C ILE A 400 -5.33 12.85 4.52
N LEU A 401 -5.60 11.60 4.16
CA LEU A 401 -6.39 10.68 4.98
C LEU A 401 -5.45 9.82 5.81
N ILE A 402 -5.72 9.76 7.10
CA ILE A 402 -4.98 8.94 8.07
C ILE A 402 -5.94 7.95 8.69
N LYS A 403 -5.65 6.65 8.55
CA LYS A 403 -6.33 5.59 9.28
C LYS A 403 -5.42 5.15 10.42
N ASP A 404 -5.81 5.50 11.64
CA ASP A 404 -5.21 4.90 12.83
C ASP A 404 -5.84 3.53 13.11
N ARG A 405 -5.53 2.89 14.24
CA ARG A 405 -6.11 1.59 14.59
C ARG A 405 -7.64 1.52 14.45
N GLN A 406 -8.40 2.57 14.76
CA GLN A 406 -9.87 2.56 14.80
C GLN A 406 -10.55 3.69 14.02
N GLU A 407 -9.89 4.82 13.86
CA GLU A 407 -10.46 6.05 13.33
C GLU A 407 -9.85 6.40 11.96
N LEU A 408 -10.71 6.81 11.03
CA LEU A 408 -10.30 7.48 9.81
C LEU A 408 -10.43 9.00 10.02
N ILE A 409 -9.35 9.72 9.74
CA ILE A 409 -9.23 11.15 9.97
C ILE A 409 -8.84 11.83 8.67
N ARG A 410 -9.56 12.89 8.31
CA ARG A 410 -9.16 13.78 7.23
C ARG A 410 -8.42 14.99 7.77
N TRP A 411 -7.24 15.24 7.25
CA TRP A 411 -6.45 16.44 7.50
C TRP A 411 -6.32 17.26 6.22
N SER A 412 -6.27 18.58 6.34
CA SER A 412 -6.07 19.51 5.23
C SER A 412 -4.76 20.29 5.40
N PHE A 413 -4.01 20.44 4.30
CA PHE A 413 -2.92 21.39 4.18
C PHE A 413 -3.53 22.79 4.10
N THR A 414 -3.48 23.55 5.19
CA THR A 414 -3.95 24.95 5.15
C THR A 414 -3.09 25.72 4.14
N LYS A 415 -3.72 26.39 3.17
CA LYS A 415 -2.99 27.32 2.30
C LYS A 415 -2.37 28.39 3.19
N THR A 416 -1.04 28.46 3.21
CA THR A 416 -0.37 29.68 3.66
C THR A 416 -0.81 30.79 2.72
N LYS A 417 -1.51 31.80 3.26
CA LYS A 417 -1.88 33.00 2.52
C LYS A 417 -0.66 33.69 1.94
#